data_AF-A0A3B6I2B7-F1
#
_entry.id   AF-A0A3B6I2B7-F1
#
_cell.length_a   1.000
_cell.length_b   1.000
_cell.length_c   1.000
_cell.angle_alpha   90.00
_cell.angle_beta   90.00
_cell.angle_gamma   90.00
#
_symmetry.space_group_name_H-M   'P 1'
#
loop_
_entity.id
_entity.type
_entity.pdbx_description
1 polymer ?
#
loop_
_entity_poly.entity_id
_entity_poly.type
_entity_poly.pdbx_seq_one_letter_code
_entity_poly.pdbx_strand_id
1 'polypeptide(L)'
;MQALETLKEVRFSRQPFGFLSGLGQLKNLRNLVLFFGFEEYSDTKGTNMVEGECIKSIISSLCKLGTQDLRSLTIWDWSSLLQEPLCPLTLDKLINFSLGTPQVPKWVSSLRNLQEIHLLVDEVKQDDLCILGALPTLLILHLEEETMSNKKFRISGEVGFQFLRIFIYEANPHLVDLMFAAGSMPKLEKLVLSFRIVAGSLDFGIKNLPCLDTVKCSTNDDDGIFRAIQTAMERAASTHPNHPSLLFWKDVRFYLSGRPSFD
;
A
#
# COMPACT_ATOMS: atom_id res chain seq x y z
N MET A 1 -20.13 5.35 30.12
CA MET A 1 -19.96 5.45 28.67
C MET A 1 -18.84 4.52 28.26
N GLN A 2 -19.11 3.52 27.41
CA GLN A 2 -18.02 2.78 26.76
C GLN A 2 -17.20 3.78 25.95
N ALA A 3 -15.89 3.79 26.13
CA ALA A 3 -15.05 4.70 25.39
C ALA A 3 -14.99 4.25 23.93
N LEU A 4 -15.09 5.21 23.00
CA LEU A 4 -15.13 4.91 21.57
C LEU A 4 -13.75 4.42 21.10
N GLU A 5 -13.64 3.13 20.76
CA GLU A 5 -12.40 2.51 20.29
C GLU A 5 -12.24 2.51 18.77
N THR A 6 -13.35 2.58 18.05
CA THR A 6 -13.37 2.50 16.59
C THR A 6 -14.29 3.57 16.03
N LEU A 7 -13.78 4.36 15.10
CA LEU A 7 -14.54 5.36 14.37
C LEU A 7 -14.35 5.12 12.87
N LYS A 8 -15.43 4.70 12.22
CA LYS A 8 -15.49 4.38 10.78
C LYS A 8 -16.39 5.39 10.06
N GLU A 9 -16.17 5.54 8.75
CA GLU A 9 -17.07 6.28 7.85
C GLU A 9 -17.25 7.77 8.16
N VAL A 10 -16.23 8.41 8.73
CA VAL A 10 -16.29 9.85 8.95
C VAL A 10 -15.96 10.56 7.65
N ARG A 11 -16.96 11.21 7.07
CA ARG A 11 -16.81 12.11 5.92
C ARG A 11 -16.41 13.50 6.40
N PHE A 12 -15.11 13.74 6.47
CA PHE A 12 -14.51 14.91 7.11
C PHE A 12 -14.84 16.24 6.42
N SER A 13 -15.02 16.23 5.08
CA SER A 13 -15.51 17.42 4.35
C SER A 13 -16.87 17.93 4.82
N ARG A 14 -17.67 17.05 5.44
CA ARG A 14 -19.02 17.35 5.94
C ARG A 14 -19.09 17.57 7.45
N GLN A 15 -17.95 17.52 8.15
CA GLN A 15 -17.92 17.68 9.60
C GLN A 15 -17.60 19.14 9.99
N PRO A 16 -18.21 19.67 11.06
CA PRO A 16 -17.84 20.99 11.57
C PRO A 16 -16.42 20.98 12.13
N PHE A 17 -15.71 22.10 12.06
CA PHE A 17 -14.33 22.22 12.55
C PHE A 17 -14.16 21.77 14.03
N GLY A 18 -15.17 22.02 14.87
CA GLY A 18 -15.19 21.56 16.26
C GLY A 18 -15.14 20.04 16.41
N PHE A 19 -15.74 19.30 15.47
CA PHE A 19 -15.62 17.84 15.42
C PHE A 19 -14.19 17.43 15.06
N LEU A 20 -13.59 18.06 14.04
CA LEU A 20 -12.24 17.74 13.57
C LEU A 20 -11.20 17.91 14.68
N SER A 21 -11.27 19.03 15.38
CA SER A 21 -10.37 19.36 16.50
C SER A 21 -10.66 18.55 17.76
N GLY A 22 -11.92 18.14 17.97
CA GLY A 22 -12.34 17.27 19.07
C GLY A 22 -11.86 15.82 18.92
N LEU A 23 -11.59 15.36 17.69
CA LEU A 23 -11.14 13.99 17.41
C LEU A 23 -9.88 13.61 18.22
N GLY A 24 -8.93 14.55 18.37
CA GLY A 24 -7.73 14.36 19.16
C GLY A 24 -7.95 14.10 20.66
N GLN A 25 -9.18 14.26 21.17
CA GLN A 25 -9.54 14.02 22.57
C GLN A 25 -10.02 12.58 22.83
N LEU A 26 -10.20 11.77 21.78
CA LEU A 26 -10.68 10.39 21.89
C LEU A 26 -9.55 9.44 22.30
N LYS A 27 -9.20 9.44 23.59
CA LYS A 27 -8.01 8.74 24.13
C LYS A 27 -7.99 7.23 23.93
N ASN A 28 -9.16 6.60 23.79
CA ASN A 28 -9.27 5.16 23.61
C ASN A 28 -9.44 4.76 22.14
N LEU A 29 -9.37 5.72 21.21
CA LEU A 29 -9.54 5.45 19.79
C LEU A 29 -8.32 4.70 19.24
N ARG A 30 -8.57 3.49 18.75
CA ARG A 30 -7.56 2.59 18.18
C ARG A 30 -7.65 2.51 16.66
N ASN A 31 -8.86 2.60 16.11
CA ASN A 31 -9.10 2.46 14.68
C ASN A 31 -9.84 3.68 14.13
N LEU A 32 -9.26 4.30 13.12
CA LEU A 32 -9.80 5.51 12.50
C LEU A 32 -9.83 5.33 10.97
N VAL A 33 -11.02 5.48 10.39
CA VAL A 33 -11.21 5.50 8.94
C VAL A 33 -11.70 6.89 8.52
N LEU A 34 -10.85 7.60 7.77
CA LEU A 34 -11.09 8.92 7.23
C LEU A 34 -11.59 8.82 5.79
N PHE A 35 -12.66 9.55 5.48
CA PHE A 35 -13.12 9.79 4.12
C PHE A 35 -13.12 11.30 3.90
N PHE A 36 -12.38 11.80 2.91
CA PHE A 36 -12.53 13.21 2.54
C PHE A 36 -13.82 13.39 1.73
N GLY A 37 -14.10 12.46 0.81
CA GLY A 37 -15.27 12.53 -0.07
C GLY A 37 -15.14 13.69 -1.04
N PHE A 38 -14.74 13.42 -2.28
CA PHE A 38 -14.90 14.38 -3.36
C PHE A 38 -16.39 14.61 -3.61
N GLU A 39 -16.87 15.84 -3.44
CA GLU A 39 -18.02 16.29 -4.22
C GLU A 39 -17.47 16.68 -5.59
N GLU A 40 -17.86 15.91 -6.61
CA GLU A 40 -17.71 16.30 -8.01
C GLU A 40 -18.25 17.73 -8.19
N TYR A 41 -17.41 18.62 -8.71
CA TYR A 41 -17.75 19.94 -9.23
C TYR A 41 -18.53 20.88 -8.29
N SER A 42 -17.80 21.77 -7.60
CA SER A 42 -18.24 23.17 -7.64
C SER A 42 -17.04 24.10 -7.78
N ASP A 43 -17.03 24.78 -8.92
CA ASP A 43 -16.13 25.84 -9.32
C ASP A 43 -16.36 27.05 -8.40
N THR A 44 -15.87 27.00 -7.17
CA THR A 44 -15.92 28.13 -6.24
C THR A 44 -14.54 28.41 -5.70
N LYS A 45 -13.96 29.54 -6.13
CA LYS A 45 -12.65 30.09 -5.73
C LYS A 45 -12.51 30.42 -4.22
N GLY A 46 -13.37 29.87 -3.35
CA GLY A 46 -13.39 30.04 -1.90
C GLY A 46 -13.12 28.76 -1.08
N THR A 47 -13.03 27.58 -1.71
CA THR A 47 -12.81 26.28 -1.05
C THR A 47 -11.39 26.08 -0.51
N ASN A 48 -10.38 26.70 -1.11
CA ASN A 48 -8.97 26.47 -0.77
C ASN A 48 -8.58 26.87 0.68
N MET A 49 -9.24 27.88 1.26
CA MET A 49 -8.91 28.33 2.63
C MET A 49 -9.51 27.41 3.71
N VAL A 50 -10.73 26.92 3.49
CA VAL A 50 -11.42 25.98 4.38
C VAL A 50 -10.76 24.61 4.34
N GLU A 51 -10.31 24.17 3.17
CA GLU A 51 -9.56 22.92 3.00
C GLU A 51 -8.25 22.92 3.81
N GLY A 52 -7.45 23.98 3.70
CA GLY A 52 -6.18 24.08 4.43
C GLY A 52 -6.35 24.10 5.96
N GLU A 53 -7.39 24.75 6.48
CA GLU A 53 -7.69 24.75 7.92
C GLU A 53 -8.21 23.38 8.40
N CYS A 54 -9.04 22.70 7.61
CA CYS A 54 -9.49 21.34 7.88
C CYS A 54 -8.32 20.35 7.92
N ILE A 55 -7.41 20.41 6.95
CA ILE A 55 -6.19 19.59 6.91
C ILE A 55 -5.37 19.79 8.19
N LYS A 56 -5.08 21.05 8.55
CA LYS A 56 -4.31 21.37 9.77
C LYS A 56 -4.98 20.86 11.04
N SER A 57 -6.31 20.99 11.13
CA SER A 57 -7.09 20.52 12.27
C SER A 57 -7.02 19.00 12.42
N ILE A 58 -7.15 18.28 11.31
CA ILE A 58 -7.08 16.81 11.30
C ILE A 58 -5.67 16.34 11.58
N ILE A 59 -4.64 16.93 10.98
CA ILE A 59 -3.23 16.61 11.30
C ILE A 59 -2.98 16.81 12.79
N SER A 60 -3.44 17.92 13.38
CA SER A 60 -3.33 18.16 14.82
C SER A 60 -4.01 17.07 15.64
N SER A 61 -5.21 16.64 15.23
CA SER A 61 -5.93 15.55 15.88
C SER A 61 -5.24 14.19 15.73
N LEU A 62 -4.76 13.86 14.54
CA LEU A 62 -3.98 12.64 14.28
C LEU A 62 -2.70 12.63 15.12
N CYS A 63 -1.98 13.75 15.20
CA CYS A 63 -0.81 13.89 16.05
C CYS A 63 -1.15 13.61 17.53
N LYS A 64 -2.25 14.17 18.04
CA LYS A 64 -2.71 13.91 19.41
C LYS A 64 -3.04 12.43 19.60
N LEU A 65 -3.80 11.84 18.69
CA LEU A 65 -4.14 10.41 18.71
C LEU A 65 -2.91 9.50 18.63
N GLY A 66 -1.88 9.89 17.89
CA GLY A 66 -0.60 9.19 17.78
C GLY A 66 0.16 9.09 19.10
N THR A 67 -0.01 10.08 19.99
CA THR A 67 0.52 10.03 21.36
C THR A 67 -0.33 9.20 22.32
N GLN A 68 -1.50 8.74 21.87
CA GLN A 68 -2.39 7.87 22.62
C GLN A 68 -2.19 6.43 22.14
N ASP A 69 -3.28 5.72 21.81
CA ASP A 69 -3.27 4.29 21.44
C ASP A 69 -3.85 4.06 20.04
N LEU A 70 -3.72 5.02 19.12
CA LEU A 70 -4.16 4.85 17.74
C LEU A 70 -3.28 3.82 17.03
N ARG A 71 -3.87 2.70 16.60
CA ARG A 71 -3.17 1.57 15.97
C ARG A 71 -3.40 1.47 14.47
N SER A 72 -4.60 1.81 14.00
CA SER A 72 -4.98 1.68 12.60
C SER A 72 -5.50 3.00 12.06
N LEU A 73 -4.92 3.43 10.94
CA LEU A 73 -5.38 4.58 10.17
C LEU A 73 -5.70 4.12 8.74
N THR A 74 -6.91 4.45 8.27
CA THR A 74 -7.32 4.23 6.88
C THR A 74 -7.78 5.55 6.30
N ILE A 75 -7.30 5.89 5.12
CA ILE A 75 -7.58 7.16 4.44
C ILE A 75 -8.15 6.84 3.06
N TRP A 76 -9.28 7.47 2.75
CA TRP A 76 -9.96 7.38 1.45
C TRP A 76 -10.11 8.78 0.85
N ASP A 77 -9.86 8.86 -0.46
CA ASP A 77 -10.10 10.03 -1.30
C ASP A 77 -9.43 11.31 -0.79
N TRP A 78 -8.30 11.21 -0.07
CA TRP A 78 -7.56 12.34 0.51
C TRP A 78 -6.07 12.33 0.17
N SER A 79 -5.74 12.77 -1.04
CA SER A 79 -4.37 12.78 -1.57
C SER A 79 -3.41 13.70 -0.80
N SER A 80 -3.89 14.88 -0.40
CA SER A 80 -3.06 15.93 0.22
C SER A 80 -2.62 15.60 1.65
N LEU A 81 -3.33 14.75 2.39
CA LEU A 81 -3.03 14.45 3.79
C LEU A 81 -1.69 13.71 3.94
N LEU A 82 -1.36 12.83 2.99
CA LEU A 82 -0.13 12.05 3.02
C LEU A 82 1.10 12.88 2.64
N GLN A 83 0.93 14.00 1.94
CA GLN A 83 2.03 14.88 1.56
C GLN A 83 2.55 15.70 2.75
N GLU A 84 1.71 15.91 3.75
CA GLU A 84 2.09 16.64 4.95
C GLU A 84 2.82 15.71 5.95
N PRO A 85 3.87 16.21 6.64
CA PRO A 85 4.54 15.43 7.65
C PRO A 85 3.60 15.21 8.83
N LEU A 86 3.14 13.96 9.00
CA LEU A 86 2.45 13.58 10.22
C LEU A 86 3.47 13.53 11.37
N CYS A 87 3.02 13.88 12.58
CA CYS A 87 3.81 13.67 13.78
C CYS A 87 4.13 12.16 13.94
N PRO A 88 5.09 11.78 14.81
CA PRO A 88 5.40 10.38 15.04
C PRO A 88 4.14 9.63 15.47
N LEU A 89 3.58 8.83 14.55
CA LEU A 89 2.42 7.99 14.81
C LEU A 89 2.92 6.60 15.19
N THR A 90 2.30 6.01 16.20
CA THR A 90 2.58 4.64 16.61
C THR A 90 1.54 3.70 16.00
N LEU A 91 1.53 3.59 14.66
CA LEU A 91 0.58 2.76 13.93
C LEU A 91 1.11 1.33 13.77
N ASP A 92 0.20 0.38 13.91
CA ASP A 92 0.40 -1.01 13.50
C ASP A 92 -0.08 -1.20 12.04
N LYS A 93 -1.06 -0.39 11.60
CA LYS A 93 -1.68 -0.48 10.28
C LYS A 93 -1.94 0.89 9.65
N LEU A 94 -1.54 1.05 8.39
CA LEU A 94 -1.80 2.23 7.58
C LEU A 94 -2.33 1.81 6.21
N ILE A 95 -3.53 2.27 5.86
CA ILE A 95 -4.10 2.04 4.53
C ILE A 95 -4.43 3.38 3.87
N ASN A 96 -3.99 3.55 2.62
CA ASN A 96 -4.33 4.66 1.77
C ASN A 96 -4.95 4.16 0.46
N PHE A 97 -6.17 4.61 0.20
CA PHE A 97 -6.88 4.44 -1.09
C PHE A 97 -7.03 5.79 -1.82
N SER A 98 -6.15 6.75 -1.56
CA SER A 98 -6.23 8.09 -2.13
C SER A 98 -5.33 8.21 -3.36
N LEU A 99 -5.96 8.47 -4.52
CA LEU A 99 -5.29 8.82 -5.78
C LEU A 99 -4.49 10.13 -5.64
N GLY A 100 -3.50 10.39 -6.50
CA GLY A 100 -2.74 11.65 -6.49
C GLY A 100 -1.69 11.73 -5.39
N THR A 101 -1.19 10.58 -4.93
CA THR A 101 -0.05 10.47 -4.02
C THR A 101 1.19 10.18 -4.85
N PRO A 102 2.06 11.17 -5.16
CA PRO A 102 3.08 10.99 -6.20
C PRO A 102 4.10 9.90 -5.92
N GLN A 103 4.37 9.62 -4.64
CA GLN A 103 5.34 8.65 -4.16
C GLN A 103 5.09 8.37 -2.67
N VAL A 104 5.81 7.40 -2.10
CA VAL A 104 5.70 7.06 -0.67
C VAL A 104 6.14 8.26 0.19
N PRO A 105 5.31 8.72 1.15
CA PRO A 105 5.69 9.84 2.00
C PRO A 105 6.89 9.51 2.90
N LYS A 106 7.86 10.44 2.99
CA LYS A 106 9.09 10.21 3.76
C LYS A 106 8.85 9.93 5.24
N TRP A 107 7.81 10.49 5.83
CA TRP A 107 7.48 10.28 7.24
C TRP A 107 7.06 8.83 7.54
N VAL A 108 6.68 8.03 6.53
CA VAL A 108 6.40 6.59 6.68
C VAL A 108 7.61 5.86 7.28
N SER A 109 8.84 6.30 6.96
CA SER A 109 10.08 5.74 7.53
C SER A 109 10.16 5.81 9.07
N SER A 110 9.35 6.67 9.70
CA SER A 110 9.30 6.85 11.15
C SER A 110 8.35 5.86 11.85
N LEU A 111 7.51 5.13 11.11
CA LEU A 111 6.49 4.22 11.66
C LEU A 111 7.11 2.87 12.09
N ARG A 112 7.86 2.87 13.19
CA ARG A 112 8.66 1.71 13.63
C ARG A 112 7.83 0.47 14.01
N ASN A 113 6.55 0.63 14.33
CA ASN A 113 5.65 -0.46 14.74
C ASN A 113 4.72 -0.94 13.61
N LEU A 114 4.86 -0.38 12.40
CA LEU A 114 3.98 -0.67 11.29
C LEU A 114 4.15 -2.10 10.80
N GLN A 115 3.09 -2.89 10.92
CA GLN A 115 3.04 -4.27 10.48
C GLN A 115 2.36 -4.43 9.12
N GLU A 116 1.38 -3.58 8.82
CA GLU A 116 0.64 -3.63 7.57
C GLU A 116 0.59 -2.23 6.94
N ILE A 117 0.97 -2.15 5.67
CA ILE A 117 0.80 -0.95 4.88
C ILE A 117 0.15 -1.28 3.53
N HIS A 118 -0.86 -0.49 3.17
CA HIS A 118 -1.40 -0.44 1.82
C HIS A 118 -1.31 0.99 1.31
N LEU A 119 -0.63 1.20 0.18
CA LEU A 119 -0.55 2.49 -0.49
C LEU A 119 -0.96 2.38 -1.95
N LEU A 120 -1.98 3.15 -2.32
CA LEU A 120 -2.19 3.62 -3.69
C LEU A 120 -1.28 4.83 -3.94
N VAL A 121 -0.41 4.75 -4.93
CA VAL A 121 0.50 5.82 -5.35
C VAL A 121 0.48 5.99 -6.86
N ASP A 122 0.81 7.19 -7.31
CA ASP A 122 0.92 7.47 -8.74
C ASP A 122 2.07 6.65 -9.32
N GLU A 123 3.22 6.62 -8.64
CA GLU A 123 4.45 6.01 -9.12
C GLU A 123 5.27 5.44 -7.95
N VAL A 124 5.75 4.19 -8.07
CA VAL A 124 6.71 3.61 -7.11
C VAL A 124 8.14 3.87 -7.58
N LYS A 125 9.00 4.39 -6.70
CA LYS A 125 10.44 4.60 -6.96
C LYS A 125 11.30 3.66 -6.13
N GLN A 126 12.57 3.49 -6.54
CA GLN A 126 13.51 2.67 -5.78
C GLN A 126 13.71 3.20 -4.34
N ASP A 127 13.76 4.52 -4.17
CA ASP A 127 13.88 5.15 -2.85
C ASP A 127 12.66 4.87 -1.96
N ASP A 128 11.48 4.73 -2.55
CA ASP A 128 10.25 4.37 -1.82
C ASP A 128 10.34 2.95 -1.26
N LEU A 129 10.84 2.01 -2.07
CA LEU A 129 11.11 0.64 -1.64
C LEU A 129 12.18 0.59 -0.56
N CYS A 130 13.19 1.46 -0.60
CA CYS A 130 14.18 1.58 0.46
C CYS A 130 13.56 2.08 1.77
N ILE A 131 12.65 3.06 1.71
CA ILE A 131 11.91 3.57 2.88
C ILE A 131 11.08 2.45 3.52
N LEU A 132 10.31 1.72 2.70
CA LEU A 132 9.43 0.64 3.16
C LEU A 132 10.23 -0.57 3.64
N GLY A 133 11.30 -0.94 2.94
CA GLY A 133 12.17 -2.07 3.28
C GLY A 133 12.93 -1.88 4.59
N ALA A 134 13.20 -0.63 4.98
CA ALA A 134 13.83 -0.29 6.25
C ALA A 134 12.88 -0.37 7.46
N LEU A 135 11.58 -0.61 7.26
CA LEU A 135 10.61 -0.73 8.36
C LEU A 135 10.85 -2.04 9.13
N PRO A 136 11.15 -1.97 10.44
CA PRO A 136 11.67 -3.13 11.18
C PRO A 136 10.61 -4.17 11.55
N THR A 137 9.32 -3.84 11.41
CA THR A 137 8.20 -4.70 11.83
C THR A 137 7.23 -4.99 10.70
N LEU A 138 7.53 -4.55 9.46
CA LEU A 138 6.60 -4.68 8.34
C LEU A 138 6.44 -6.15 7.93
N LEU A 139 5.21 -6.65 8.01
CA LEU A 139 4.82 -8.02 7.69
C LEU A 139 4.04 -8.10 6.38
N ILE A 140 3.22 -7.09 6.10
CA ILE A 140 2.32 -7.04 4.94
C ILE A 140 2.52 -5.71 4.22
N LEU A 141 2.83 -5.80 2.94
CA LEU A 141 2.97 -4.66 2.04
C LEU A 141 2.07 -4.86 0.84
N HIS A 142 1.15 -3.93 0.64
CA HIS A 142 0.35 -3.81 -0.56
C HIS A 142 0.64 -2.46 -1.23
N LEU A 143 1.08 -2.51 -2.49
CA LEU A 143 1.34 -1.34 -3.31
C LEU A 143 0.49 -1.41 -4.57
N GLU A 144 -0.28 -0.35 -4.81
CA GLU A 144 -1.05 -0.14 -6.04
C GLU A 144 -0.49 1.09 -6.77
N GLU A 145 -0.14 0.94 -8.04
CA GLU A 145 0.46 1.97 -8.89
C GLU A 145 -0.46 2.37 -10.04
N GLU A 146 -0.67 3.68 -10.25
CA GLU A 146 -1.62 4.21 -11.26
C GLU A 146 -0.95 4.71 -12.57
N THR A 147 0.31 5.17 -12.53
CA THR A 147 0.92 5.83 -13.70
C THR A 147 1.67 4.88 -14.65
N MET A 148 1.61 5.23 -15.95
CA MET A 148 2.24 4.49 -17.05
C MET A 148 3.76 4.70 -17.11
N SER A 149 4.51 4.22 -16.11
CA SER A 149 5.97 4.22 -16.14
C SER A 149 6.53 2.83 -16.46
N ASN A 150 7.25 2.69 -17.59
CA ASN A 150 7.96 1.44 -17.90
C ASN A 150 9.19 1.34 -17.00
N LYS A 151 9.13 0.53 -15.96
CA LYS A 151 10.18 0.51 -14.93
C LYS A 151 10.79 -0.83 -14.67
N LYS A 152 12.07 -0.75 -14.28
CA LYS A 152 12.86 -1.86 -13.78
C LYS A 152 13.10 -1.69 -12.30
N PHE A 153 12.54 -2.59 -11.51
CA PHE A 153 12.73 -2.64 -10.06
C PHE A 153 13.58 -3.85 -9.71
N ARG A 154 14.67 -3.60 -8.99
CA ARG A 154 15.47 -4.66 -8.38
C ARG A 154 15.46 -4.45 -6.88
N ILE A 155 14.83 -5.37 -6.17
CA ILE A 155 14.83 -5.37 -4.71
C ILE A 155 16.10 -6.09 -4.26
N SER A 156 17.02 -5.35 -3.64
CA SER A 156 18.29 -5.89 -3.14
C SER A 156 18.20 -6.24 -1.65
N GLY A 157 19.16 -7.05 -1.16
CA GLY A 157 19.22 -7.42 0.25
C GLY A 157 19.80 -6.34 1.19
N GLU A 158 20.48 -5.31 0.66
CA GLU A 158 21.15 -4.28 1.47
C GLU A 158 20.16 -3.38 2.23
N VAL A 159 18.96 -3.18 1.69
CA VAL A 159 17.85 -2.42 2.29
C VAL A 159 16.58 -3.29 2.37
N GLY A 160 16.72 -4.59 2.08
CA GLY A 160 15.61 -5.50 1.80
C GLY A 160 14.63 -5.67 2.97
N PHE A 161 13.46 -6.20 2.65
CA PHE A 161 12.35 -6.40 3.58
C PHE A 161 12.58 -7.61 4.49
N GLN A 162 13.26 -7.38 5.63
CA GLN A 162 13.75 -8.48 6.49
C GLN A 162 12.65 -9.30 7.18
N PHE A 163 11.46 -8.72 7.38
CA PHE A 163 10.35 -9.35 8.11
C PHE A 163 9.10 -9.56 7.27
N LEU A 164 9.11 -9.11 6.01
CA LEU A 164 7.92 -9.14 5.17
C LEU A 164 7.54 -10.58 4.83
N ARG A 165 6.27 -10.89 5.07
CA ARG A 165 5.66 -12.21 4.85
C ARG A 165 4.73 -12.20 3.64
N ILE A 166 4.04 -11.10 3.41
CA ILE A 166 3.09 -10.93 2.31
C ILE A 166 3.46 -9.69 1.52
N PHE A 167 3.69 -9.87 0.23
CA PHE A 167 3.92 -8.78 -0.71
C PHE A 167 2.87 -8.84 -1.82
N ILE A 168 2.13 -7.75 -1.98
CA ILE A 168 1.12 -7.55 -3.02
C ILE A 168 1.54 -6.32 -3.81
N TYR A 169 1.69 -6.49 -5.12
CA TYR A 169 2.02 -5.40 -6.02
C TYR A 169 1.10 -5.43 -7.24
N GLU A 170 0.31 -4.36 -7.36
CA GLU A 170 -0.68 -4.15 -8.40
C GLU A 170 -0.28 -2.92 -9.22
N ALA A 171 -0.03 -3.12 -10.50
CA ALA A 171 0.36 -2.07 -11.44
C ALA A 171 -0.29 -2.33 -12.81
N ASN A 172 -1.48 -2.93 -12.86
CA ASN A 172 -2.20 -3.19 -14.10
C ASN A 172 -2.82 -1.88 -14.62
N PRO A 173 -2.69 -1.51 -15.91
CA PRO A 173 -2.16 -2.26 -17.06
C PRO A 173 -0.71 -1.98 -17.45
N HIS A 174 0.14 -1.56 -16.52
CA HIS A 174 1.50 -1.10 -16.76
C HIS A 174 2.52 -2.23 -16.89
N LEU A 175 3.59 -1.91 -17.62
CA LEU A 175 4.70 -2.81 -17.89
C LEU A 175 5.75 -2.73 -16.79
N VAL A 176 5.96 -3.83 -16.06
CA VAL A 176 6.93 -3.90 -14.96
C VAL A 176 8.02 -4.94 -15.26
N ASP A 177 9.28 -4.54 -15.08
CA ASP A 177 10.45 -5.43 -14.99
C ASP A 177 10.88 -5.56 -13.52
N LEU A 178 10.29 -6.52 -12.81
CA LEU A 178 10.54 -6.77 -11.39
C LEU A 178 11.51 -7.94 -11.19
N MET A 179 12.48 -7.76 -10.30
CA MET A 179 13.45 -8.80 -9.94
C MET A 179 13.76 -8.79 -8.45
N PHE A 180 13.53 -9.93 -7.80
CA PHE A 180 13.94 -10.20 -6.42
C PHE A 180 15.37 -10.74 -6.41
N ALA A 181 16.32 -9.97 -5.86
CA ALA A 181 17.69 -10.46 -5.67
C ALA A 181 17.81 -11.33 -4.41
N ALA A 182 18.92 -12.06 -4.27
CA ALA A 182 19.24 -12.79 -3.05
C ALA A 182 19.22 -11.86 -1.83
N GLY A 183 18.62 -12.33 -0.73
CA GLY A 183 18.49 -11.57 0.52
C GLY A 183 17.44 -10.46 0.52
N SER A 184 16.69 -10.28 -0.58
CA SER A 184 15.70 -9.19 -0.71
C SER A 184 14.51 -9.31 0.25
N MET A 185 13.95 -10.50 0.40
CA MET A 185 12.81 -10.78 1.28
C MET A 185 12.95 -12.18 1.90
N PRO A 186 13.81 -12.36 2.92
CA PRO A 186 14.18 -13.68 3.43
C PRO A 186 13.05 -14.43 4.13
N LYS A 187 11.93 -13.78 4.47
CA LYS A 187 10.78 -14.37 5.16
C LYS A 187 9.49 -14.31 4.35
N LEU A 188 9.58 -13.97 3.06
CA LEU A 188 8.38 -13.85 2.23
C LEU A 188 7.73 -15.22 2.03
N GLU A 189 6.47 -15.33 2.42
CA GLU A 189 5.66 -16.54 2.30
C GLU A 189 4.71 -16.45 1.09
N LYS A 190 4.11 -15.27 0.88
CA LYS A 190 3.08 -15.04 -0.13
C LYS A 190 3.44 -13.86 -1.02
N LEU A 191 3.46 -14.11 -2.33
CA LEU A 191 3.69 -13.12 -3.36
C LEU A 191 2.45 -13.01 -4.24
N VAL A 192 1.92 -11.80 -4.40
CA VAL A 192 0.78 -11.49 -5.27
C VAL A 192 1.18 -10.40 -6.25
N LEU A 193 1.02 -10.67 -7.54
CA LEU A 193 1.46 -9.79 -8.62
C LEU A 193 0.32 -9.61 -9.63
N SER A 194 -0.05 -8.36 -9.91
CA SER A 194 -1.02 -8.01 -10.96
C SER A 194 -0.50 -6.89 -11.84
N PHE A 195 0.05 -7.20 -13.02
CA PHE A 195 0.62 -6.22 -13.95
C PHE A 195 0.86 -6.83 -15.35
N ARG A 196 1.27 -5.99 -16.31
CA ARG A 196 1.79 -6.45 -17.62
C ARG A 196 3.31 -6.51 -17.59
N ILE A 197 3.93 -7.38 -18.40
CA ILE A 197 5.38 -7.64 -18.29
C ILE A 197 6.18 -7.10 -19.48
N VAL A 198 7.34 -6.48 -19.18
CA VAL A 198 8.38 -6.25 -20.19
C VAL A 198 9.15 -7.55 -20.43
N ALA A 199 9.18 -8.01 -21.68
CA ALA A 199 9.94 -9.19 -22.10
C ALA A 199 11.39 -9.15 -21.57
N GLY A 200 11.68 -9.98 -20.56
CA GLY A 200 12.97 -9.97 -19.87
C GLY A 200 13.07 -11.09 -18.83
N SER A 201 12.50 -10.89 -17.64
CA SER A 201 12.56 -11.84 -16.53
C SER A 201 11.18 -12.38 -16.14
N LEU A 202 10.79 -13.48 -16.76
CA LEU A 202 9.46 -14.07 -16.60
C LEU A 202 9.24 -14.80 -15.26
N ASP A 203 10.32 -15.06 -14.49
CA ASP A 203 10.26 -15.75 -13.20
C ASP A 203 10.48 -14.84 -11.98
N PHE A 204 10.69 -13.54 -12.22
CA PHE A 204 10.95 -12.49 -11.21
C PHE A 204 12.09 -12.79 -10.21
N GLY A 205 12.88 -13.83 -10.41
CA GLY A 205 13.86 -14.27 -9.41
C GLY A 205 13.26 -14.92 -8.16
N ILE A 206 12.07 -15.54 -8.23
CA ILE A 206 11.44 -16.20 -7.06
C ILE A 206 12.32 -17.25 -6.37
N LYS A 207 13.28 -17.85 -7.09
CA LYS A 207 14.31 -18.74 -6.52
C LYS A 207 15.13 -18.13 -5.37
N ASN A 208 15.14 -16.81 -5.27
CA ASN A 208 15.88 -16.07 -4.25
C ASN A 208 15.05 -15.82 -2.97
N LEU A 209 13.83 -16.36 -2.89
CA LEU A 209 12.87 -16.14 -1.80
C LEU A 209 12.71 -17.42 -0.96
N PRO A 210 13.56 -17.66 0.06
CA PRO A 210 13.73 -18.98 0.67
C PRO A 210 12.54 -19.48 1.49
N CYS A 211 11.58 -18.63 1.85
CA CYS A 211 10.37 -18.99 2.58
C CYS A 211 9.11 -19.00 1.70
N LEU A 212 9.26 -18.81 0.38
CA LEU A 212 8.12 -18.64 -0.51
C LEU A 212 7.30 -19.93 -0.56
N ASP A 213 6.01 -19.79 -0.28
CA ASP A 213 5.03 -20.87 -0.23
C ASP A 213 3.94 -20.69 -1.30
N THR A 214 3.52 -19.45 -1.55
CA THR A 214 2.43 -19.16 -2.48
C THR A 214 2.81 -18.02 -3.42
N VAL A 215 2.61 -18.24 -4.72
CA VAL A 215 2.65 -17.18 -5.73
C VAL A 215 1.33 -17.10 -6.47
N LYS A 216 0.79 -15.89 -6.50
CA LYS A 216 -0.42 -15.51 -7.20
C LYS A 216 -0.07 -14.48 -8.26
N CYS A 217 -0.44 -14.74 -9.51
CA CYS A 217 -0.09 -13.86 -10.60
C CYS A 217 -1.27 -13.66 -11.55
N SER A 218 -1.55 -12.40 -11.89
CA SER A 218 -2.46 -12.03 -12.96
C SER A 218 -1.81 -11.07 -13.94
N THR A 219 -2.16 -11.23 -15.21
CA THR A 219 -1.75 -10.32 -16.28
C THR A 219 -2.89 -10.19 -17.29
N ASN A 220 -2.94 -9.02 -17.92
CA ASN A 220 -3.81 -8.69 -19.05
C ASN A 220 -3.06 -8.69 -20.39
N ASP A 221 -1.89 -9.32 -20.45
CA ASP A 221 -1.11 -9.52 -21.67
C ASP A 221 -1.76 -10.54 -22.62
N ASP A 222 -1.28 -10.56 -23.87
CA ASP A 222 -1.68 -11.55 -24.87
C ASP A 222 -1.45 -13.00 -24.38
N ASP A 223 -2.26 -13.93 -24.87
CA ASP A 223 -2.22 -15.35 -24.53
C ASP A 223 -0.83 -15.99 -24.69
N GLY A 224 -0.05 -15.55 -25.67
CA GLY A 224 1.33 -16.02 -25.87
C GLY A 224 2.25 -15.61 -24.73
N ILE A 225 2.15 -14.35 -24.29
CA ILE A 225 2.94 -13.80 -23.18
C ILE A 225 2.49 -14.45 -21.87
N PHE A 226 1.17 -14.53 -21.62
CA PHE A 226 0.61 -15.20 -20.45
C PHE A 226 1.16 -16.64 -20.31
N ARG A 227 1.14 -17.43 -21.39
CA ARG A 227 1.67 -18.79 -21.39
C ARG A 227 3.18 -18.85 -21.14
N ALA A 228 3.94 -17.89 -21.67
CA ALA A 228 5.39 -17.82 -21.44
C ALA A 228 5.70 -17.55 -19.96
N ILE A 229 4.97 -16.62 -19.32
CA ILE A 229 5.08 -16.31 -17.89
C ILE A 229 4.72 -17.54 -17.06
N GLN A 230 3.56 -18.13 -17.33
CA GLN A 230 3.10 -19.32 -16.63
C GLN A 230 4.15 -20.44 -16.70
N THR A 231 4.68 -20.73 -17.90
CA THR A 231 5.70 -21.76 -18.09
C THR A 231 6.99 -21.46 -17.32
N ALA A 232 7.45 -20.20 -17.33
CA ALA A 232 8.66 -19.80 -16.63
C ALA A 232 8.51 -19.91 -15.11
N MET A 233 7.38 -19.45 -14.58
CA MET A 233 7.04 -19.53 -13.17
C MET A 233 6.84 -20.98 -12.70
N GLU A 234 6.17 -21.83 -13.49
CA GLU A 234 6.04 -23.27 -13.22
C GLU A 234 7.41 -23.95 -13.11
N ARG A 235 8.33 -23.65 -14.03
CA ARG A 235 9.71 -24.15 -13.95
C ARG A 235 10.42 -23.64 -12.69
N ALA A 236 10.32 -22.34 -12.41
CA ALA A 236 10.95 -21.74 -11.24
C ALA A 236 10.39 -22.32 -9.93
N ALA A 237 9.08 -22.53 -9.82
CA ALA A 237 8.46 -23.17 -8.66
C ALA A 237 8.83 -24.65 -8.53
N SER A 238 8.88 -25.40 -9.64
CA SER A 238 9.26 -26.82 -9.62
C SER A 238 10.69 -27.05 -9.15
N THR A 239 11.58 -26.08 -9.36
CA THR A 239 12.99 -26.12 -8.95
C THR A 239 13.25 -25.39 -7.63
N HIS A 240 12.24 -24.73 -7.07
CA HIS A 240 12.32 -24.02 -5.80
C HIS A 240 12.34 -25.05 -4.64
N PRO A 241 13.21 -24.88 -3.62
CA PRO A 241 13.29 -25.82 -2.50
C PRO A 241 11.96 -26.09 -1.77
N ASN A 242 11.08 -25.08 -1.71
CA ASN A 242 9.77 -25.19 -1.06
C ASN A 242 8.61 -25.57 -1.99
N HIS A 243 8.84 -25.71 -3.31
CA HIS A 243 7.79 -26.00 -4.29
C HIS A 243 6.51 -25.14 -4.13
N PRO A 244 6.61 -23.80 -4.27
CA PRO A 244 5.51 -22.91 -3.95
C PRO A 244 4.28 -23.18 -4.85
N SER A 245 3.10 -23.07 -4.26
CA SER A 245 1.82 -23.17 -4.95
C SER A 245 1.66 -21.99 -5.91
N LEU A 246 1.39 -22.29 -7.18
CA LEU A 246 1.17 -21.28 -8.22
C LEU A 246 -0.31 -21.16 -8.55
N LEU A 247 -0.81 -19.94 -8.59
CA LEU A 247 -2.16 -19.61 -9.04
C LEU A 247 -2.11 -18.49 -10.07
N PHE A 248 -2.56 -18.80 -11.29
CA PHE A 248 -2.69 -17.84 -12.38
C PHE A 248 -4.16 -17.55 -12.67
N TRP A 249 -4.49 -16.28 -12.90
CA TRP A 249 -5.78 -15.90 -13.47
C TRP A 249 -5.61 -14.74 -14.45
N LYS A 250 -6.54 -14.63 -15.39
CA LYS A 250 -6.67 -13.43 -16.22
C LYS A 250 -7.44 -12.39 -15.42
N ASP A 251 -6.93 -11.17 -15.36
CA ASP A 251 -7.59 -10.10 -14.62
C ASP A 251 -8.83 -9.60 -15.40
N VAL A 252 -9.99 -10.20 -15.10
CA VAL A 252 -11.28 -9.76 -15.63
C VAL A 252 -11.82 -8.66 -14.71
N ARG A 253 -11.24 -7.46 -14.80
CA ARG A 253 -11.75 -6.20 -14.23
C ARG A 253 -12.02 -6.22 -12.72
N PHE A 254 -11.03 -5.84 -11.90
CA PHE A 254 -11.28 -5.45 -10.50
C PHE A 254 -11.73 -3.99 -10.30
N TYR A 255 -11.89 -3.17 -11.34
CA TYR A 255 -12.24 -1.75 -11.15
C TYR A 255 -13.69 -1.45 -10.74
N LEU A 256 -14.61 -2.42 -10.65
CA LEU A 256 -16.01 -2.15 -10.31
C LEU A 256 -16.68 -3.29 -9.52
N SER A 257 -16.17 -3.62 -8.33
CA SER A 257 -17.02 -4.07 -7.21
C SER A 257 -16.21 -4.15 -5.92
N GLY A 258 -16.79 -3.64 -4.84
CA GLY A 258 -16.05 -3.25 -3.64
C GLY A 258 -15.31 -4.36 -2.92
N ARG A 259 -14.17 -3.93 -2.36
CA ARG A 259 -13.42 -4.49 -1.22
C ARG A 259 -12.85 -5.90 -1.41
N PRO A 260 -11.51 -6.06 -1.42
CA PRO A 260 -10.94 -7.35 -1.07
C PRO A 260 -11.12 -7.58 0.44
N SER A 261 -11.85 -8.63 0.81
CA SER A 261 -11.67 -9.29 2.10
C SER A 261 -10.42 -10.15 2.01
N PHE A 262 -9.41 -9.83 2.81
CA PHE A 262 -8.23 -10.67 2.98
C PHE A 262 -8.51 -11.70 4.07
N ASP A 263 -9.25 -12.74 3.70
CA ASP A 263 -9.24 -14.03 4.41
C ASP A 263 -8.42 -15.04 3.59
#